data_AF-A0AA39XMN7-F1
#
_entry.id   AF-A0AA39XMN7-F1
#
_cell.length_a   1.000
_cell.length_b   1.000
_cell.length_c   1.000
_cell.angle_alpha   90.00
_cell.angle_beta   90.00
_cell.angle_gamma   90.00
#
_symmetry.space_group_name_H-M   'P 1'
#
loop_
_entity.id
_entity.type
_entity.pdbx_description
1 polymer ?
#
loop_
_entity_poly.entity_id
_entity_poly.type
_entity_poly.pdbx_seq_one_letter_code
_entity_poly.pdbx_strand_id
1 'polypeptide(L)'
;MSVGLCNWASLPPSSSSSCQTAAWFDLRIGRRPAPVPAHLTKIVYIPRHDSNTYHLPLYEAGDLYRNAVGDSPIGSTLYAVKLGMAEKPRDNTLCHRVVYLSDMYSAIVQDQDQDQDGSGSGCRSVGIIRLQKRELGNRGVETRLSGSSTTTPTTTTTQCEKDDDDRDEPQRSRPMLIESRTAAGFTSTIRMETSFPIPPTIWGSDTIHHPYFTLRGISTNSHTPTPTSPGNNNGEGIYFLPPRLEWQIHPIADGPLRYTLVDPSRDEQHNNSKHDVATDEKRVWAIYHDMGWGKSLWQGCSEGMLLLPERRNGDMEKENWKKKEADDLLEGIIVTSLLGVLRQVRMLQGATATTPTSTSTSSATAAAAAAGANSDANSWSRKHVKNRSKLWHRVMTMLHGH
;
A
#
# COMPACT_ATOMS: atom_id res chain seq x y z
N MET A 1 -31.64 -33.80 -24.93
CA MET A 1 -30.93 -33.02 -23.88
C MET A 1 -29.67 -32.45 -24.53
N SER A 2 -29.72 -31.17 -24.89
CA SER A 2 -28.65 -30.48 -25.62
C SER A 2 -27.92 -29.58 -24.64
N VAL A 3 -26.62 -29.79 -24.48
CA VAL A 3 -25.74 -28.95 -23.63
C VAL A 3 -25.04 -27.99 -24.59
N GLY A 4 -25.40 -26.71 -24.50
CA GLY A 4 -24.83 -25.65 -25.32
C GLY A 4 -23.40 -25.34 -24.88
N LEU A 5 -22.45 -25.57 -25.77
CA LEU A 5 -21.07 -25.10 -25.67
C LEU A 5 -21.03 -23.62 -26.06
N CYS A 6 -20.61 -22.76 -25.13
CA CYS A 6 -20.26 -21.37 -25.40
C CYS A 6 -18.99 -21.33 -26.26
N ASN A 7 -19.17 -21.16 -27.57
CA ASN A 7 -18.08 -20.93 -28.51
C ASN A 7 -17.88 -19.41 -28.67
N TRP A 8 -16.97 -18.82 -27.89
CA TRP A 8 -16.55 -17.43 -28.11
C TRP A 8 -15.51 -17.40 -29.22
N ALA A 9 -15.93 -16.93 -30.38
CA ALA A 9 -15.09 -16.75 -31.56
C ALA A 9 -13.90 -15.84 -31.27
N SER A 10 -12.71 -16.31 -31.63
CA SER A 10 -11.49 -15.53 -31.71
C SER A 10 -11.63 -14.47 -32.82
N LEU A 11 -11.70 -13.20 -32.43
CA LEU A 11 -11.52 -12.08 -33.35
C LEU A 11 -10.01 -11.80 -33.53
N PRO A 12 -9.54 -11.47 -34.74
CA PRO A 12 -8.15 -11.10 -34.98
C PRO A 12 -7.81 -9.73 -34.35
N PRO A 13 -6.56 -9.48 -33.93
CA PRO A 13 -6.18 -8.24 -33.26
C PRO A 13 -6.02 -7.09 -34.27
N SER A 14 -7.03 -6.23 -34.39
CA SER A 14 -6.97 -4.94 -35.11
C SER A 14 -6.54 -3.76 -34.21
N SER A 15 -5.85 -4.04 -33.10
CA SER A 15 -5.68 -3.13 -31.95
C SER A 15 -4.44 -2.21 -31.97
N SER A 16 -3.75 -2.04 -33.11
CA SER A 16 -2.47 -1.30 -33.13
C SER A 16 -2.61 0.23 -33.01
N SER A 17 -3.73 0.82 -33.40
CA SER A 17 -3.88 2.30 -33.41
C SER A 17 -4.15 2.90 -32.03
N SER A 18 -4.98 2.28 -31.20
CA SER A 18 -5.36 2.84 -29.89
C SER A 18 -4.23 2.80 -28.86
N CYS A 19 -3.37 1.78 -28.92
CA CYS A 19 -2.22 1.65 -28.02
C CYS A 19 -1.15 2.73 -28.26
N GLN A 20 -0.96 3.15 -29.52
CA GLN A 20 0.02 4.19 -29.86
C GLN A 20 -0.40 5.57 -29.32
N THR A 21 -1.69 5.91 -29.40
CA THR A 21 -2.20 7.19 -28.89
C THR A 21 -2.05 7.33 -27.37
N ALA A 22 -2.33 6.26 -26.62
CA ALA A 22 -2.18 6.26 -25.16
C ALA A 22 -0.71 6.40 -24.74
N ALA A 23 0.19 5.63 -25.36
CA ALA A 23 1.62 5.71 -25.07
C ALA A 23 2.20 7.10 -25.41
N TRP A 24 1.78 7.69 -26.52
CA TRP A 24 2.18 9.04 -26.91
C TRP A 24 1.73 10.09 -25.89
N PHE A 25 0.50 9.98 -25.38
CA PHE A 25 -0.01 10.89 -24.35
C PHE A 25 0.79 10.77 -23.05
N ASP A 26 1.05 9.54 -22.59
CA ASP A 26 1.80 9.27 -21.36
C ASP A 26 3.22 9.87 -21.45
N LEU A 27 3.91 9.71 -22.57
CA LEU A 27 5.24 10.33 -22.80
C LEU A 27 5.19 11.86 -22.72
N ARG A 28 4.14 12.49 -23.25
CA ARG A 28 4.00 13.95 -23.28
C ARG A 28 3.79 14.54 -21.88
N ILE A 29 3.22 13.79 -20.96
CA ILE A 29 3.08 14.18 -19.55
C ILE A 29 4.25 13.70 -18.67
N GLY A 30 5.31 13.17 -19.27
CA GLY A 30 6.53 12.73 -18.58
C GLY A 30 6.44 11.34 -17.94
N ARG A 31 5.36 10.60 -18.19
CA ARG A 31 5.23 9.22 -17.71
C ARG A 31 6.16 8.30 -18.49
N ARG A 32 6.61 7.26 -17.81
CA ARG A 32 7.50 6.22 -18.34
C ARG A 32 6.88 4.86 -18.09
N PRO A 33 5.78 4.53 -18.80
CA PRO A 33 5.14 3.26 -18.62
C PRO A 33 6.12 2.14 -19.00
N ALA A 34 6.20 1.12 -18.17
CA ALA A 34 7.14 0.01 -18.32
C ALA A 34 6.38 -1.32 -18.45
N PRO A 35 6.97 -2.38 -19.02
CA PRO A 35 6.39 -3.71 -18.86
C PRO A 35 6.33 -4.09 -17.37
N VAL A 36 5.42 -5.00 -17.01
CA VAL A 36 5.40 -5.59 -15.67
C VAL A 36 6.68 -6.41 -15.49
N PRO A 37 7.46 -6.21 -14.40
CA PRO A 37 8.66 -7.01 -14.16
C PRO A 37 8.36 -8.51 -14.19
N ALA A 38 9.18 -9.28 -14.92
CA ALA A 38 8.87 -10.66 -15.27
C ALA A 38 8.73 -11.61 -14.07
N HIS A 39 9.31 -11.27 -12.91
CA HIS A 39 9.21 -12.06 -11.68
C HIS A 39 7.94 -11.78 -10.89
N LEU A 40 7.20 -10.70 -11.17
CA LEU A 40 5.98 -10.32 -10.45
C LEU A 40 4.73 -10.94 -11.08
N THR A 41 4.61 -12.26 -10.99
CA THR A 41 3.53 -13.01 -11.65
C THR A 41 2.32 -13.31 -10.75
N LYS A 42 2.44 -13.16 -9.43
CA LYS A 42 1.33 -13.33 -8.49
C LYS A 42 0.57 -12.02 -8.30
N ILE A 43 -0.76 -12.07 -8.40
CA ILE A 43 -1.62 -10.89 -8.23
C ILE A 43 -2.60 -11.11 -7.08
N VAL A 44 -2.59 -10.17 -6.13
CA VAL A 44 -3.51 -10.13 -5.00
C VAL A 44 -4.41 -8.91 -5.14
N TYR A 45 -5.71 -9.14 -5.26
CA TYR A 45 -6.72 -8.10 -5.22
C TYR A 45 -7.01 -7.70 -3.77
N ILE A 46 -6.97 -6.39 -3.53
CA ILE A 46 -7.29 -5.75 -2.26
C ILE A 46 -8.64 -5.06 -2.42
N PRO A 47 -9.72 -5.58 -1.82
CA PRO A 47 -11.03 -4.96 -1.90
C PRO A 47 -11.04 -3.54 -1.35
N ARG A 48 -12.09 -2.82 -1.72
CA ARG A 48 -12.36 -1.49 -1.20
C ARG A 48 -12.44 -1.55 0.33
N HIS A 49 -11.60 -0.76 0.98
CA HIS A 49 -11.54 -0.65 2.42
C HIS A 49 -11.28 0.79 2.86
N ASP A 50 -11.78 1.14 4.04
CA ASP A 50 -11.65 2.45 4.68
C ASP A 50 -11.10 2.29 6.12
N SER A 51 -11.08 3.36 6.91
CA SER A 51 -10.55 3.31 8.29
C SER A 51 -11.42 2.49 9.24
N ASN A 52 -12.65 2.18 8.83
CA ASN A 52 -13.63 1.42 9.60
C ASN A 52 -13.65 -0.07 9.20
N THR A 53 -12.80 -0.47 8.25
CA THR A 53 -12.73 -1.85 7.78
C THR A 53 -11.84 -2.66 8.71
N TYR A 54 -12.46 -3.45 9.59
CA TYR A 54 -11.75 -4.28 10.56
C TYR A 54 -11.34 -5.65 10.01
N HIS A 55 -12.07 -6.17 9.02
CA HIS A 55 -11.79 -7.48 8.42
C HIS A 55 -11.71 -7.32 6.91
N LEU A 56 -10.59 -7.70 6.31
CA LEU A 56 -10.31 -7.50 4.91
C LEU A 56 -9.80 -8.81 4.28
N PRO A 57 -10.66 -9.56 3.57
CA PRO A 57 -10.22 -10.68 2.77
C PRO A 57 -9.46 -10.18 1.54
N LEU A 58 -8.31 -10.81 1.24
CA LEU A 58 -7.52 -10.53 0.04
C LEU A 58 -7.59 -11.74 -0.89
N TYR A 59 -7.77 -11.49 -2.18
CA TYR A 59 -8.10 -12.53 -3.16
C TYR A 59 -6.98 -12.72 -4.16
N GLU A 60 -6.74 -13.96 -4.58
CA GLU A 60 -5.90 -14.23 -5.74
C GLU A 60 -6.65 -13.80 -7.01
N ALA A 61 -6.03 -12.93 -7.80
CA ALA A 61 -6.66 -12.34 -8.98
C ALA A 61 -5.79 -12.41 -10.24
N GLY A 62 -4.85 -13.36 -10.29
CA GLY A 62 -3.87 -13.50 -11.38
C GLY A 62 -4.52 -13.56 -12.77
N ASP A 63 -5.48 -14.47 -12.95
CA ASP A 63 -6.12 -14.66 -14.25
C ASP A 63 -7.03 -13.49 -14.63
N LEU A 64 -7.81 -12.98 -13.68
CA LEU A 64 -8.64 -11.79 -13.89
C LEU A 64 -7.81 -10.59 -14.33
N TYR A 65 -6.70 -10.35 -13.65
CA TYR A 65 -5.78 -9.27 -13.94
C TYR A 65 -5.14 -9.43 -15.32
N ARG A 66 -4.59 -10.61 -15.63
CA ARG A 66 -3.96 -10.90 -16.93
C ARG A 66 -4.96 -10.74 -18.08
N ASN A 67 -6.18 -11.24 -17.92
CA ASN A 67 -7.23 -11.13 -18.93
C ASN A 67 -7.68 -9.67 -19.14
N ALA A 68 -7.80 -8.89 -18.06
CA ALA A 68 -8.25 -7.51 -18.15
C ALA A 68 -7.20 -6.57 -18.74
N VAL A 69 -5.95 -6.69 -18.28
CA VAL A 69 -4.87 -5.76 -18.63
C VAL A 69 -4.15 -6.19 -19.92
N GLY A 70 -3.93 -7.49 -20.12
CA GLY A 70 -3.05 -8.02 -21.16
C GLY A 70 -1.63 -7.43 -21.07
N ASP A 71 -1.04 -7.13 -22.22
CA ASP A 71 0.33 -6.59 -22.33
C ASP A 71 0.42 -5.07 -22.12
N SER A 72 -0.59 -4.46 -21.49
CA SER A 72 -0.59 -3.01 -21.30
C SER A 72 0.51 -2.61 -20.32
N PRO A 73 1.38 -1.64 -20.65
CA PRO A 73 2.51 -1.32 -19.80
C PRO A 73 2.03 -0.66 -18.51
N ILE A 74 2.56 -1.10 -17.37
CA ILE A 74 2.20 -0.63 -16.05
C ILE A 74 2.48 0.87 -15.91
N GLY A 75 1.57 1.59 -15.26
CA GLY A 75 1.62 3.05 -15.13
C GLY A 75 1.09 3.83 -16.36
N SER A 76 0.76 3.16 -17.46
CA SER A 76 0.08 3.82 -18.59
C SER A 76 -1.37 4.17 -18.27
N THR A 77 -1.90 5.18 -18.96
CA THR A 77 -3.31 5.54 -18.85
C THR A 77 -4.21 4.39 -19.31
N LEU A 78 -3.82 3.68 -20.37
CA LEU A 78 -4.55 2.51 -20.87
C LEU A 78 -4.57 1.37 -19.84
N TYR A 79 -3.45 1.12 -19.17
CA TYR A 79 -3.36 0.15 -18.08
C TYR A 79 -4.31 0.51 -16.94
N ALA A 80 -4.32 1.76 -16.49
CA ALA A 80 -5.22 2.20 -15.42
C ALA A 80 -6.70 2.06 -15.80
N VAL A 81 -7.07 2.39 -17.05
CA VAL A 81 -8.43 2.23 -17.57
C VAL A 81 -8.83 0.76 -17.60
N LYS A 82 -8.00 -0.11 -18.19
CA LYS A 82 -8.27 -1.56 -18.25
C LYS A 82 -8.39 -2.18 -16.88
N LEU A 83 -7.51 -1.80 -15.95
CA LEU A 83 -7.56 -2.27 -14.57
C LEU A 83 -8.85 -1.83 -13.86
N GLY A 84 -9.27 -0.57 -14.03
CA GLY A 84 -10.52 -0.05 -13.48
C GLY A 84 -11.78 -0.68 -14.10
N MET A 85 -11.65 -1.30 -15.28
CA MET A 85 -12.70 -2.06 -15.96
C MET A 85 -12.68 -3.56 -15.66
N ALA A 86 -11.60 -4.05 -15.04
CA ALA A 86 -11.46 -5.46 -14.72
C ALA A 86 -12.62 -5.96 -13.85
N GLU A 87 -13.06 -7.18 -14.10
CA GLU A 87 -14.01 -7.82 -13.21
C GLU A 87 -13.39 -7.96 -11.82
N LYS A 88 -14.12 -7.50 -10.81
CA LYS A 88 -13.68 -7.55 -9.41
C LYS A 88 -14.13 -8.87 -8.81
N PRO A 89 -13.26 -9.57 -8.06
CA PRO A 89 -13.67 -10.70 -7.25
C PRO A 89 -14.89 -10.33 -6.39
N ARG A 90 -15.98 -11.09 -6.55
CA ARG A 90 -17.20 -10.96 -5.74
C ARG A 90 -17.18 -12.03 -4.65
N ASP A 91 -17.79 -11.72 -3.50
CA ASP A 91 -17.83 -12.65 -2.35
C ASP A 91 -18.64 -13.93 -2.63
N ASN A 92 -19.53 -13.89 -3.63
CA ASN A 92 -20.51 -14.93 -3.89
C ASN A 92 -20.08 -15.91 -4.99
N THR A 93 -19.03 -15.61 -5.75
CA THR A 93 -18.50 -16.51 -6.76
C THR A 93 -17.40 -17.35 -6.12
N LEU A 94 -17.67 -18.65 -5.94
CA LEU A 94 -16.74 -19.69 -5.46
C LEU A 94 -15.43 -19.78 -6.27
N CYS A 95 -15.25 -18.97 -7.30
CA CYS A 95 -14.13 -18.99 -8.22
C CYS A 95 -12.91 -18.22 -7.70
N HIS A 96 -13.04 -17.37 -6.67
CA HIS A 96 -11.92 -16.57 -6.18
C HIS A 96 -11.41 -17.07 -4.83
N ARG A 97 -10.14 -17.47 -4.83
CA ARG A 97 -9.46 -17.96 -3.65
C ARG A 97 -9.09 -16.80 -2.73
N VAL A 98 -9.58 -16.82 -1.49
CA VAL A 98 -9.08 -15.94 -0.42
C VAL A 98 -7.68 -16.44 -0.03
N VAL A 99 -6.66 -15.61 -0.26
CA VAL A 99 -5.26 -15.93 0.06
C VAL A 99 -4.89 -15.40 1.44
N TYR A 100 -5.45 -14.25 1.82
CA TYR A 100 -5.22 -13.66 3.12
C TYR A 100 -6.53 -13.19 3.77
N LEU A 101 -6.55 -13.27 5.09
CA LEU A 101 -7.53 -12.56 5.91
C LEU A 101 -6.76 -11.56 6.77
N SER A 102 -7.06 -10.28 6.60
CA SER A 102 -6.43 -9.21 7.39
C SER A 102 -7.42 -8.66 8.41
N ASP A 103 -7.07 -8.71 9.69
CA ASP A 103 -7.79 -8.06 10.77
C ASP A 103 -7.08 -6.77 11.18
N MET A 104 -7.72 -5.62 11.03
CA MET A 104 -7.19 -4.30 11.36
C MET A 104 -7.92 -3.74 12.57
N TYR A 105 -7.21 -3.30 13.59
CA TYR A 105 -7.82 -2.64 14.76
C TYR A 105 -6.84 -1.61 15.35
N SER A 106 -7.27 -0.91 16.40
CA SER A 106 -6.45 0.00 17.18
C SER A 106 -6.44 -0.51 18.62
N ALA A 107 -5.26 -0.63 19.22
CA ALA A 107 -5.10 -0.94 20.63
C ALA A 107 -4.56 0.29 21.35
N ILE A 108 -5.03 0.57 22.56
CA ILE A 108 -4.39 1.58 23.42
C ILE A 108 -3.33 0.83 24.23
N VAL A 109 -2.06 1.17 24.01
CA VAL A 109 -0.95 0.68 24.81
C VAL A 109 -0.67 1.73 25.88
N GLN A 110 -0.78 1.34 27.14
CA GLN A 110 -0.29 2.15 28.26
C GLN A 110 1.21 1.91 28.37
N ASP A 111 2.01 2.96 28.18
CA ASP A 111 3.44 2.88 28.44
C ASP A 111 3.61 2.65 29.95
N GLN A 112 4.07 1.46 30.35
CA GLN A 112 4.39 1.13 31.75
C GLN A 112 5.78 1.65 32.15
N ASP A 113 6.19 2.79 31.63
CA ASP A 113 7.38 3.48 32.10
C ASP A 113 7.01 4.12 33.45
N GLN A 114 7.14 3.33 34.52
CA GLN A 114 7.05 3.78 35.90
C GLN A 114 8.29 4.64 36.22
N ASP A 115 8.31 5.87 35.74
CA ASP A 115 9.16 6.87 36.36
C ASP A 115 8.57 7.18 37.74
N GLN A 116 9.40 7.05 38.79
CA GLN A 116 9.02 7.24 40.20
C GLN A 116 8.53 8.66 40.50
N ASP A 117 8.64 9.59 39.56
CA ASP A 117 8.40 11.01 39.77
C ASP A 117 6.93 11.42 39.49
N GLY A 118 6.03 10.46 39.23
CA GLY A 118 4.57 10.72 39.19
C GLY A 118 4.09 11.59 38.01
N SER A 119 4.96 11.87 37.05
CA SER A 119 4.66 12.72 35.90
C SER A 119 4.16 11.90 34.69
N GLY A 120 2.84 11.66 34.65
CA GLY A 120 2.08 11.49 33.41
C GLY A 120 2.17 10.13 32.70
N SER A 121 1.21 9.24 32.99
CA SER A 121 0.92 8.06 32.16
C SER A 121 0.41 8.49 30.78
N GLY A 122 1.27 8.46 29.77
CA GLY A 122 0.88 8.65 28.37
C GLY A 122 0.17 7.42 27.81
N CYS A 123 -1.12 7.54 27.45
CA CYS A 123 -1.79 6.51 26.65
C CYS A 123 -1.45 6.70 25.16
N ARG A 124 -1.01 5.64 24.49
CA ARG A 124 -0.72 5.67 23.05
C ARG A 124 -1.68 4.79 22.27
N SER A 125 -2.27 5.32 21.21
CA SER A 125 -3.03 4.52 20.25
C SER A 125 -2.06 3.83 19.29
N VAL A 126 -2.15 2.52 19.20
CA VAL A 126 -1.32 1.66 18.36
C VAL A 126 -2.19 0.94 17.33
N GLY A 127 -1.98 1.23 16.04
CA GLY A 127 -2.70 0.56 14.96
C GLY A 127 -2.18 -0.85 14.72
N ILE A 128 -3.01 -1.86 14.92
CA ILE A 128 -2.66 -3.27 14.73
C ILE A 128 -3.27 -3.84 13.44
N ILE A 129 -2.48 -4.59 12.67
CA ILE A 129 -2.93 -5.33 11.48
C ILE A 129 -2.47 -6.78 11.62
N ARG A 130 -3.37 -7.72 11.81
CA ARG A 130 -3.08 -9.16 11.80
C ARG A 130 -3.39 -9.72 10.41
N LEU A 131 -2.43 -10.38 9.78
CA LEU A 131 -2.58 -10.99 8.48
C LEU A 131 -2.46 -12.49 8.61
N GLN A 132 -3.52 -13.22 8.31
CA GLN A 132 -3.54 -14.67 8.27
C GLN A 132 -3.48 -15.16 6.82
N LYS A 133 -2.40 -15.87 6.44
CA LYS A 133 -2.33 -16.56 5.14
C LYS A 133 -3.21 -17.82 5.17
N ARG A 134 -4.11 -17.96 4.19
CA ARG A 134 -5.00 -19.12 4.03
C ARG A 134 -4.41 -20.08 3.00
N GLU A 135 -3.74 -21.13 3.47
CA GLU A 135 -3.50 -22.34 2.67
C GLU A 135 -4.67 -23.31 2.87
N LEU A 136 -5.00 -24.16 1.88
CA LEU A 136 -5.97 -25.24 2.08
C LEU A 136 -5.34 -26.23 3.10
N GLY A 137 -5.65 -26.03 4.38
CA GLY A 137 -5.04 -26.72 5.51
C GLY A 137 -4.55 -25.73 6.58
N ASN A 138 -4.90 -25.96 7.85
CA ASN A 138 -4.86 -25.00 8.98
C ASN A 138 -3.48 -24.44 9.44
N ARG A 139 -2.45 -24.33 8.59
CA ARG A 139 -1.14 -23.77 8.97
C ARG A 139 -0.87 -22.44 8.27
N GLY A 140 -1.50 -21.37 8.76
CA GLY A 140 -1.27 -20.01 8.26
C GLY A 140 -0.11 -19.30 8.96
N VAL A 141 0.55 -18.37 8.26
CA VAL A 141 1.45 -17.35 8.85
C VAL A 141 0.60 -16.19 9.38
N GLU A 142 0.92 -15.67 10.57
CA GLU A 142 0.22 -14.54 11.22
C GLU A 142 1.16 -13.32 11.29
N THR A 143 1.00 -12.32 10.42
CA THR A 143 1.78 -11.08 10.55
C THR A 143 1.01 -10.02 11.32
N ARG A 144 1.53 -9.50 12.43
CA ARG A 144 0.97 -8.38 13.17
C ARG A 144 1.63 -7.05 12.74
N LEU A 145 0.90 -5.95 12.83
CA LEU A 145 1.39 -4.58 12.73
C LEU A 145 1.08 -3.91 14.06
N SER A 146 1.79 -2.86 14.45
CA SER A 146 1.58 -2.09 15.67
C SER A 146 2.19 -0.70 15.48
N GLY A 147 1.41 0.26 15.00
CA GLY A 147 1.88 1.63 14.78
C GLY A 147 1.46 2.59 15.87
N SER A 148 2.39 3.14 16.66
CA SER A 148 2.06 4.18 17.65
C SER A 148 1.81 5.53 16.98
N SER A 149 0.59 6.06 17.11
CA SER A 149 0.29 7.46 16.84
C SER A 149 -0.04 8.14 18.17
N THR A 150 0.83 9.04 18.62
CA THR A 150 0.54 9.88 19.78
C THR A 150 -0.01 11.19 19.25
N THR A 151 -1.33 11.31 19.25
CA THR A 151 -1.97 12.63 19.25
C THR A 151 -2.04 13.03 20.72
N THR A 152 -1.23 13.98 21.16
CA THR A 152 -1.38 14.60 22.47
C THR A 152 -2.51 15.63 22.37
N PRO A 153 -3.69 15.45 23.00
CA PRO A 153 -4.58 16.57 23.25
C PRO A 153 -4.14 17.22 24.56
N THR A 154 -3.10 18.04 24.54
CA THR A 154 -2.79 18.88 25.72
C THR A 154 -3.68 20.11 25.67
N THR A 155 -4.93 19.97 26.11
CA THR A 155 -5.76 21.10 26.54
C THR A 155 -5.91 20.97 28.05
N THR A 156 -4.83 21.24 28.78
CA THR A 156 -4.92 21.55 30.21
C THR A 156 -4.18 22.85 30.42
N THR A 157 -4.93 23.93 30.33
CA THR A 157 -4.52 25.27 30.76
C THR A 157 -4.19 25.21 32.25
N THR A 158 -2.92 25.12 32.57
CA THR A 158 -2.39 25.55 33.85
C THR A 158 -1.22 26.46 33.52
N GLN A 159 -1.41 27.76 33.78
CA GLN A 159 -0.41 28.79 33.58
C GLN A 159 0.84 28.44 34.37
N CYS A 160 1.94 28.12 33.68
CA CYS A 160 3.29 28.23 34.20
C CYS A 160 3.99 29.27 33.33
N GLU A 161 4.65 30.21 34.00
CA GLU A 161 5.28 31.38 33.41
C GLU A 161 6.39 30.99 32.42
N LYS A 162 6.33 31.68 31.27
CA LYS A 162 7.39 32.01 30.32
C LYS A 162 8.82 31.59 30.68
N ASP A 163 9.34 30.66 29.87
CA ASP A 163 10.72 30.69 29.40
C ASP A 163 10.67 30.68 27.86
N ASP A 164 11.04 31.82 27.24
CA ASP A 164 10.91 32.15 25.82
C ASP A 164 12.04 31.51 24.95
N ASP A 165 12.13 30.19 24.87
CA ASP A 165 13.07 29.50 23.96
C ASP A 165 12.31 28.64 22.93
N ASP A 166 11.54 29.32 22.06
CA ASP A 166 10.76 28.77 20.94
C ASP A 166 11.67 28.20 19.83
N ARG A 167 12.29 27.04 20.08
CA ARG A 167 12.81 26.21 18.99
C ARG A 167 11.71 25.23 18.57
N ASP A 168 11.05 25.57 17.46
CA ASP A 168 10.18 24.68 16.70
C ASP A 168 10.92 23.40 16.28
N GLU A 169 11.02 22.42 17.18
CA GLU A 169 11.51 21.09 16.80
C GLU A 169 10.43 20.43 15.92
N PRO A 170 10.74 20.12 14.64
CA PRO A 170 9.75 19.56 13.75
C PRO A 170 9.28 18.22 14.30
N GLN A 171 7.96 18.07 14.50
CA GLN A 171 7.33 16.86 15.01
C GLN A 171 7.85 15.63 14.24
N ARG A 172 8.79 14.91 14.84
CA ARG A 172 9.29 13.65 14.27
C ARG A 172 8.15 12.64 14.31
N SER A 173 7.69 12.23 13.13
CA SER A 173 6.72 11.15 13.00
C SER A 173 7.26 9.90 13.69
N ARG A 174 6.49 9.37 14.65
CA ARG A 174 6.86 8.13 15.33
C ARG A 174 6.78 6.97 14.33
N PRO A 175 7.77 6.06 14.34
CA PRO A 175 7.78 4.95 13.41
C PRO A 175 6.63 3.97 13.72
N MET A 176 6.06 3.38 12.68
CA MET A 176 5.11 2.28 12.82
C MET A 176 5.88 0.95 12.94
N LEU A 177 5.56 0.09 13.90
CA LEU A 177 6.20 -1.22 14.04
C LEU A 177 5.36 -2.29 13.33
N ILE A 178 6.00 -3.31 12.75
CA ILE A 178 5.39 -4.49 12.13
C ILE A 178 5.95 -5.73 12.81
N GLU A 179 5.12 -6.48 13.51
CA GLU A 179 5.51 -7.73 14.15
C GLU A 179 5.03 -8.94 13.36
N SER A 180 5.83 -9.51 12.46
CA SER A 180 5.46 -10.74 11.77
C SER A 180 5.69 -11.98 12.63
N ARG A 181 4.73 -12.93 12.66
CA ARG A 181 4.89 -14.25 13.30
C ARG A 181 4.62 -15.40 12.32
N THR A 182 5.58 -16.30 12.14
CA THR A 182 5.35 -17.53 11.35
C THR A 182 4.77 -18.65 12.20
N ALA A 183 4.25 -19.70 11.55
CA ALA A 183 3.78 -20.90 12.22
C ALA A 183 4.89 -21.63 13.01
N ALA A 184 6.16 -21.47 12.62
CA ALA A 184 7.30 -21.99 13.37
C ALA A 184 7.71 -21.08 14.56
N GLY A 185 6.98 -19.99 14.81
CA GLY A 185 7.21 -19.09 15.94
C GLY A 185 8.27 -18.01 15.67
N PHE A 186 8.79 -17.87 14.44
CA PHE A 186 9.69 -16.77 14.12
C PHE A 186 8.96 -15.46 14.27
N THR A 187 9.54 -14.55 15.05
CA THR A 187 9.04 -13.17 15.17
C THR A 187 10.02 -12.21 14.51
N SER A 188 9.50 -11.28 13.72
CA SER A 188 10.26 -10.21 13.09
C SER A 188 9.59 -8.88 13.40
N THR A 189 10.33 -7.94 13.98
CA THR A 189 9.84 -6.59 14.28
C THR A 189 10.45 -5.60 13.30
N ILE A 190 9.65 -5.09 12.38
CA ILE A 190 10.05 -4.19 11.30
C ILE A 190 9.62 -2.78 11.67
N ARG A 191 10.52 -1.82 11.54
CA ARG A 191 10.24 -0.42 11.77
C ARG A 191 9.94 0.26 10.45
N MET A 192 8.78 0.89 10.32
CA MET A 192 8.36 1.66 9.16
C MET A 192 8.48 3.15 9.45
N GLU A 193 9.32 3.83 8.67
CA GLU A 193 9.60 5.26 8.76
C GLU A 193 9.02 5.97 7.55
N THR A 194 8.53 7.19 7.74
CA THR A 194 7.99 8.01 6.65
C THR A 194 8.94 9.15 6.30
N SER A 195 9.16 9.37 5.00
CA SER A 195 9.94 10.50 4.48
C SER A 195 9.24 11.13 3.27
N PHE A 196 9.66 12.33 2.84
CA PHE A 196 9.05 13.07 1.73
C PHE A 196 10.14 13.54 0.74
N PRO A 197 10.80 12.62 0.03
CA PRO A 197 11.93 12.97 -0.83
C PRO A 197 11.50 13.68 -2.13
N ILE A 198 10.25 13.49 -2.56
CA ILE A 198 9.70 14.17 -3.74
C ILE A 198 8.97 15.44 -3.28
N PRO A 199 9.21 16.59 -3.94
CA PRO A 199 8.42 17.80 -3.70
C PRO A 199 6.91 17.53 -3.85
N PRO A 200 6.07 18.18 -3.03
CA PRO A 200 4.63 18.01 -3.15
C PRO A 200 4.13 18.49 -4.52
N THR A 201 3.09 17.86 -5.03
CA THR A 201 2.45 18.28 -6.28
C THR A 201 1.25 19.17 -5.97
N ILE A 202 1.19 20.33 -6.63
CA ILE A 202 0.06 21.24 -6.54
C ILE A 202 -0.98 20.81 -7.59
N TRP A 203 -2.19 20.49 -7.15
CA TRP A 203 -3.31 20.14 -8.02
C TRP A 203 -4.53 21.00 -7.71
N GLY A 204 -4.69 22.10 -8.45
CA GLY A 204 -5.71 23.10 -8.14
C GLY A 204 -5.38 23.80 -6.83
N SER A 205 -6.27 23.72 -5.85
CA SER A 205 -6.07 24.24 -4.48
C SER A 205 -5.33 23.27 -3.56
N ASP A 206 -5.18 22.01 -3.96
CA ASP A 206 -4.73 20.95 -3.07
C ASP A 206 -3.22 20.74 -3.23
N THR A 207 -2.51 20.63 -2.10
CA THR A 207 -1.10 20.24 -2.06
C THR A 207 -1.01 18.76 -1.69
N ILE A 208 -0.49 17.94 -2.60
CA ILE A 208 -0.41 16.49 -2.42
C ILE A 208 1.04 16.12 -2.07
N HIS A 209 1.26 15.54 -0.90
CA HIS A 209 2.57 15.02 -0.52
C HIS A 209 2.75 13.57 -0.99
N HIS A 210 4.01 13.19 -1.21
CA HIS A 210 4.38 11.89 -1.78
C HIS A 210 5.25 11.13 -0.79
N PRO A 211 4.66 10.55 0.28
CA PRO A 211 5.42 9.89 1.33
C PRO A 211 6.09 8.61 0.80
N TYR A 212 7.35 8.43 1.17
CA TYR A 212 8.03 7.14 1.07
C TYR A 212 7.97 6.44 2.41
N PHE A 213 7.84 5.13 2.40
CA PHE A 213 7.77 4.33 3.63
C PHE A 213 8.93 3.34 3.65
N THR A 214 9.94 3.63 4.47
CA THR A 214 11.13 2.82 4.62
C THR A 214 10.92 1.77 5.71
N LEU A 215 11.06 0.49 5.35
CA LEU A 215 11.06 -0.66 6.24
C LEU A 215 12.51 -0.94 6.67
N ARG A 216 12.79 -0.82 7.97
CA ARG A 216 14.09 -1.09 8.59
C ARG A 216 13.99 -2.19 9.62
N GLY A 217 15.14 -2.77 9.96
CA GLY A 217 15.27 -3.65 11.12
C GLY A 217 14.57 -4.98 10.92
N ILE A 218 14.57 -5.52 9.70
CA ILE A 218 14.07 -6.86 9.42
C ILE A 218 15.05 -7.89 10.00
N SER A 219 15.12 -7.95 11.34
CA SER A 219 15.92 -8.89 12.09
C SER A 219 15.01 -10.01 12.56
N THR A 220 15.25 -11.22 12.08
CA THR A 220 14.61 -12.41 12.63
C THR A 220 15.27 -12.73 13.95
N ASN A 221 14.50 -12.68 15.05
CA ASN A 221 14.97 -13.11 16.37
C ASN A 221 15.02 -14.64 16.43
N SER A 222 15.83 -15.28 15.58
CA SER A 222 16.19 -16.68 15.77
C SER A 222 17.35 -16.73 16.76
N HIS A 223 17.05 -17.06 18.01
CA HIS A 223 18.06 -17.36 19.02
C HIS A 223 18.94 -18.52 18.51
N THR A 224 20.25 -18.24 18.33
CA THR A 224 21.42 -19.13 18.09
C THR A 224 21.69 -19.70 16.68
N PRO A 225 22.96 -19.93 16.26
CA PRO A 225 24.23 -19.78 16.99
C PRO A 225 25.16 -18.67 16.44
N THR A 226 26.12 -18.31 17.29
CA THR A 226 27.28 -17.44 17.11
C THR A 226 27.90 -17.50 15.69
N PRO A 227 28.33 -16.37 15.09
CA PRO A 227 29.06 -16.36 13.83
C PRO A 227 30.44 -17.00 14.02
N THR A 228 30.51 -18.33 13.95
CA THR A 228 31.78 -19.04 13.82
C THR A 228 32.31 -18.84 12.41
N SER A 229 33.25 -17.91 12.32
CA SER A 229 34.32 -17.80 11.33
C SER A 229 33.93 -17.54 9.86
N PRO A 230 34.39 -16.44 9.26
CA PRO A 230 34.27 -16.17 7.83
C PRO A 230 35.22 -17.10 7.08
N GLY A 231 34.79 -18.32 6.74
CA GLY A 231 35.69 -19.26 6.06
C GLY A 231 35.07 -20.47 5.38
N ASN A 232 33.76 -20.73 5.49
CA ASN A 232 33.17 -21.90 4.84
C ASN A 232 31.93 -21.50 4.03
N ASN A 233 32.13 -21.25 2.73
CA ASN A 233 31.12 -20.82 1.76
C ASN A 233 30.18 -21.95 1.31
N ASN A 234 29.94 -22.95 2.17
CA ASN A 234 29.15 -24.12 1.81
C ASN A 234 27.66 -23.84 2.02
N GLY A 235 27.12 -22.88 1.25
CA GLY A 235 25.73 -22.88 0.79
C GLY A 235 24.59 -22.91 1.81
N GLU A 236 24.83 -22.76 3.11
CA GLU A 236 23.75 -22.74 4.11
C GLU A 236 23.07 -21.36 4.09
N GLY A 237 22.23 -21.17 3.07
CA GLY A 237 21.48 -19.95 2.80
C GLY A 237 20.50 -19.66 3.91
N ILE A 238 20.95 -18.92 4.92
CA ILE A 238 20.07 -18.11 5.75
C ILE A 238 19.45 -17.08 4.79
N TYR A 239 18.17 -17.25 4.49
CA TYR A 239 17.43 -16.35 3.61
C TYR A 239 17.33 -14.98 4.29
N PHE A 240 18.30 -14.11 4.02
CA PHE A 240 18.30 -12.74 4.51
C PHE A 240 17.25 -11.93 3.73
N LEU A 241 16.21 -11.52 4.44
CA LEU A 241 15.36 -10.44 3.98
C LEU A 241 16.24 -9.20 3.74
N PRO A 242 15.96 -8.39 2.71
CA PRO A 242 16.75 -7.18 2.47
C PRO A 242 16.80 -6.31 3.73
N PRO A 243 17.96 -5.76 4.12
CA PRO A 243 18.11 -5.00 5.35
C PRO A 243 17.23 -3.73 5.35
N ARG A 244 16.89 -3.26 4.14
CA ARG A 244 16.05 -2.10 3.90
C ARG A 244 15.15 -2.38 2.70
N LEU A 245 13.86 -2.15 2.88
CA LEU A 245 12.88 -2.09 1.80
C LEU A 245 12.19 -0.72 1.85
N GLU A 246 11.69 -0.23 0.73
CA GLU A 246 11.03 1.07 0.69
C GLU A 246 9.86 1.09 -0.28
N TRP A 247 8.67 1.44 0.21
CA TRP A 247 7.54 1.76 -0.65
C TRP A 247 7.73 3.19 -1.16
N GLN A 248 7.94 3.30 -2.47
CA GLN A 248 8.18 4.56 -3.17
C GLN A 248 7.00 4.86 -4.11
N ILE A 249 6.69 6.14 -4.26
CA ILE A 249 5.73 6.64 -5.24
C ILE A 249 6.45 7.57 -6.20
N HIS A 250 6.16 7.48 -7.50
CA HIS A 250 6.70 8.39 -8.51
C HIS A 250 5.56 8.94 -9.36
N PRO A 251 4.85 9.99 -8.91
CA PRO A 251 3.61 10.43 -9.55
C PRO A 251 3.77 10.80 -11.03
N ILE A 252 4.93 11.36 -11.38
CA ILE A 252 5.26 11.78 -12.75
C ILE A 252 5.61 10.57 -13.61
N ALA A 253 6.48 9.68 -13.13
CA ALA A 253 6.99 8.56 -13.93
C ALA A 253 5.99 7.39 -14.00
N ASP A 254 5.46 6.98 -12.85
CA ASP A 254 4.66 5.77 -12.65
C ASP A 254 3.16 6.03 -12.53
N GLY A 255 2.78 7.30 -12.35
CA GLY A 255 1.41 7.72 -12.06
C GLY A 255 1.14 7.91 -10.56
N PRO A 256 0.10 8.69 -10.19
CA PRO A 256 -0.15 9.10 -8.80
C PRO A 256 -0.81 8.03 -7.94
N LEU A 257 -1.14 6.86 -8.52
CA LEU A 257 -1.87 5.76 -7.88
C LEU A 257 -1.01 4.50 -7.70
N ARG A 258 0.31 4.61 -7.90
CA ARG A 258 1.23 3.48 -7.86
C ARG A 258 2.25 3.64 -6.74
N TYR A 259 2.35 2.62 -5.90
CA TYR A 259 3.49 2.41 -5.03
C TYR A 259 4.33 1.23 -5.55
N THR A 260 5.64 1.39 -5.56
CA THR A 260 6.61 0.35 -5.92
C THR A 260 7.47 0.06 -4.69
N LEU A 261 7.52 -1.19 -4.26
CA LEU A 261 8.42 -1.63 -3.19
C LEU A 261 9.78 -1.94 -3.80
N VAL A 262 10.82 -1.26 -3.35
CA VAL A 262 12.20 -1.44 -3.85
C VAL A 262 13.17 -1.75 -2.72
N ASP A 263 14.30 -2.38 -3.05
CA ASP A 263 15.48 -2.44 -2.18
C ASP A 263 16.48 -1.35 -2.60
N PRO A 264 16.63 -0.26 -1.82
CA PRO A 264 17.54 0.81 -2.18
C PRO A 264 19.02 0.48 -2.01
N SER A 265 19.36 -0.59 -1.27
CA SER A 265 20.75 -0.90 -0.90
C SER A 265 21.58 -1.41 -2.08
N ARG A 266 20.93 -1.89 -3.15
CA ARG A 266 21.61 -2.46 -4.32
C ARG A 266 22.20 -1.42 -5.27
N ASP A 267 21.76 -0.17 -5.18
CA ASP A 267 22.26 0.91 -6.04
C ASP A 267 23.70 1.29 -5.72
N GLU A 268 24.06 1.25 -4.44
CA GLU A 268 25.38 1.70 -3.99
C GLU A 268 26.51 0.79 -4.47
N GLN A 269 26.21 -0.48 -4.74
CA GLN A 269 27.23 -1.46 -5.16
C GLN A 269 27.46 -1.48 -6.68
N HIS A 270 26.51 -1.03 -7.49
CA HIS A 270 26.56 -1.23 -8.95
C HIS A 270 27.10 -0.05 -9.77
N ASN A 271 27.45 1.08 -9.13
CA ASN A 271 27.93 2.30 -9.82
C ASN A 271 29.23 2.13 -10.64
N ASN A 272 29.89 0.97 -10.60
CA ASN A 272 31.13 0.69 -11.34
C ASN A 272 30.99 -0.28 -12.52
N SER A 273 29.84 -0.91 -12.76
CA SER A 273 29.67 -1.83 -13.89
C SER A 273 28.69 -1.29 -14.92
N LYS A 274 29.14 -1.25 -16.18
CA LYS A 274 28.40 -0.89 -17.38
C LYS A 274 26.92 -1.36 -17.30
N HIS A 275 26.01 -0.39 -17.35
CA HIS A 275 24.56 -0.50 -17.20
C HIS A 275 23.94 -1.66 -18.00
N ASP A 276 23.75 -2.82 -17.37
CA ASP A 276 22.89 -3.88 -17.91
C ASP A 276 21.46 -3.63 -17.44
N VAL A 277 20.58 -3.26 -18.38
CA VAL A 277 19.16 -2.94 -18.15
C VAL A 277 18.41 -4.08 -17.42
N ALA A 278 18.86 -5.32 -17.57
CA ALA A 278 18.28 -6.50 -16.91
C ALA A 278 18.50 -6.55 -15.38
N THR A 279 19.39 -5.72 -14.81
CA THR A 279 19.66 -5.70 -13.36
C THR A 279 18.67 -4.86 -12.56
N ASP A 280 18.04 -3.86 -13.19
CA ASP A 280 17.11 -2.94 -12.52
C ASP A 280 15.79 -3.63 -12.14
N GLU A 281 15.35 -4.62 -12.93
CA GLU A 281 14.16 -5.42 -12.61
C GLU A 281 14.30 -6.19 -11.29
N LYS A 282 15.51 -6.60 -10.91
CA LYS A 282 15.78 -7.36 -9.66
C LYS A 282 15.67 -6.51 -8.39
N ARG A 283 15.40 -5.21 -8.52
CA ARG A 283 15.26 -4.29 -7.39
C ARG A 283 13.82 -4.16 -6.91
N VAL A 284 12.86 -4.43 -7.78
CA VAL A 284 11.43 -4.28 -7.48
C VAL A 284 10.92 -5.53 -6.80
N TRP A 285 10.43 -5.40 -5.57
CA TRP A 285 9.88 -6.52 -4.80
C TRP A 285 8.37 -6.66 -4.93
N ALA A 286 7.66 -5.55 -5.13
CA ALA A 286 6.21 -5.55 -5.30
C ALA A 286 5.74 -4.26 -5.95
N ILE A 287 4.57 -4.29 -6.58
CA ILE A 287 3.92 -3.10 -7.09
C ILE A 287 2.48 -3.10 -6.62
N TYR A 288 2.06 -2.04 -5.93
CA TYR A 288 0.67 -1.78 -5.65
C TYR A 288 0.12 -0.72 -6.59
N HIS A 289 -1.04 -0.98 -7.18
CA HIS A 289 -1.76 -0.01 -8.00
C HIS A 289 -3.20 0.13 -7.52
N ASP A 290 -3.57 1.34 -7.10
CA ASP A 290 -4.94 1.67 -6.71
C ASP A 290 -5.82 1.84 -7.96
N MET A 291 -7.04 1.32 -7.87
CA MET A 291 -8.08 1.37 -8.91
C MET A 291 -9.09 2.50 -8.68
N GLY A 292 -8.84 3.36 -7.70
CA GLY A 292 -9.64 4.54 -7.42
C GLY A 292 -9.54 5.58 -8.55
N TRP A 293 -10.55 6.45 -8.60
CA TRP A 293 -10.65 7.53 -9.60
C TRP A 293 -10.22 8.87 -9.00
N GLY A 294 -9.25 8.83 -8.08
CA GLY A 294 -8.79 10.01 -7.35
C GLY A 294 -7.58 10.67 -7.99
N LYS A 295 -7.34 11.91 -7.56
CA LYS A 295 -6.15 12.70 -7.92
C LYS A 295 -4.86 12.06 -7.37
N SER A 296 -4.98 11.27 -6.31
CA SER A 296 -3.89 10.54 -5.67
C SER A 296 -4.44 9.39 -4.82
N LEU A 297 -3.54 8.64 -4.19
CA LEU A 297 -3.85 7.65 -3.16
C LEU A 297 -4.47 8.25 -1.89
N TRP A 298 -4.64 9.57 -1.86
CA TRP A 298 -5.19 10.32 -0.74
C TRP A 298 -6.71 10.29 -0.76
N GLN A 299 -7.27 9.09 -0.81
CA GLN A 299 -8.72 8.87 -0.75
C GLN A 299 -9.07 8.28 0.61
N GLY A 300 -10.30 8.55 1.09
CA GLY A 300 -10.81 7.96 2.35
C GLY A 300 -10.96 6.43 2.29
N CYS A 301 -10.89 5.86 1.10
CA CYS A 301 -10.85 4.42 0.87
C CYS A 301 -9.78 4.06 -0.16
N SER A 302 -9.24 2.84 -0.06
CA SER A 302 -8.30 2.28 -1.02
C SER A 302 -8.86 0.99 -1.59
N GLU A 303 -8.56 0.72 -2.86
CA GLU A 303 -8.99 -0.48 -3.58
C GLU A 303 -7.98 -0.72 -4.69
N GLY A 304 -7.33 -1.88 -4.77
CA GLY A 304 -6.22 -2.02 -5.71
C GLY A 304 -5.79 -3.44 -6.01
N MET A 305 -4.76 -3.55 -6.84
CA MET A 305 -4.06 -4.78 -7.16
C MET A 305 -2.64 -4.70 -6.64
N LEU A 306 -2.19 -5.77 -6.00
CA LEU A 306 -0.84 -5.95 -5.51
C LEU A 306 -0.17 -7.06 -6.33
N LEU A 307 0.88 -6.68 -7.06
CA LEU A 307 1.75 -7.57 -7.83
C LEU A 307 2.89 -8.04 -6.91
N LEU A 308 3.05 -9.35 -6.81
CA LEU A 308 4.01 -10.03 -5.94
C LEU A 308 4.86 -11.02 -6.74
N PRO A 309 6.08 -11.34 -6.27
CA PRO A 309 6.85 -12.44 -6.81
C PRO A 309 6.06 -13.74 -6.62
N GLU A 310 5.91 -14.52 -7.69
CA GLU A 310 5.30 -15.83 -7.53
C GLU A 310 6.26 -16.78 -6.85
N ARG A 311 5.69 -17.58 -5.95
CA ARG A 311 6.42 -18.64 -5.30
C ARG A 311 6.93 -19.60 -6.37
N ARG A 312 8.24 -19.78 -6.42
CA ARG A 312 8.86 -20.73 -7.35
C ARG A 312 8.52 -22.14 -6.85
N ASN A 313 7.47 -22.73 -7.42
CA ASN A 313 7.11 -24.14 -7.22
C ASN A 313 8.14 -25.00 -7.96
N GLY A 314 9.38 -25.03 -7.48
CA GLY A 314 10.36 -26.00 -7.96
C GLY A 314 10.07 -27.35 -7.32
N ASP A 315 9.97 -28.40 -8.13
CA ASP A 315 9.65 -29.79 -7.75
C ASP A 315 10.65 -30.46 -6.77
N MET A 316 11.63 -29.71 -6.23
CA MET A 316 12.51 -30.15 -5.14
C MET A 316 11.84 -29.89 -3.78
N GLU A 317 10.73 -30.57 -3.53
CA GLU A 317 9.83 -30.37 -2.40
C GLU A 317 10.43 -30.73 -1.02
N LYS A 318 11.50 -31.54 -0.95
CA LYS A 318 11.95 -32.11 0.33
C LYS A 318 13.07 -31.34 1.04
N GLU A 319 13.96 -30.64 0.32
CA GLU A 319 15.10 -29.97 0.96
C GLU A 319 14.88 -28.48 1.23
N ASN A 320 13.81 -27.86 0.73
CA ASN A 320 13.71 -26.40 0.75
C ASN A 320 12.52 -25.80 1.53
N TRP A 321 12.05 -26.49 2.57
CA TRP A 321 10.99 -25.97 3.45
C TRP A 321 11.39 -24.65 4.12
N LYS A 322 12.68 -24.46 4.47
CA LYS A 322 13.18 -23.20 5.04
C LYS A 322 13.01 -22.02 4.06
N LYS A 323 13.20 -22.27 2.76
CA LYS A 323 12.94 -21.27 1.72
C LYS A 323 11.47 -20.97 1.58
N LYS A 324 10.62 -22.00 1.59
CA LYS A 324 9.17 -21.81 1.58
C LYS A 324 8.76 -20.87 2.71
N GLU A 325 9.23 -21.13 3.92
CA GLU A 325 8.88 -20.30 5.08
C GLU A 325 9.42 -18.88 4.96
N ALA A 326 10.64 -18.70 4.44
CA ALA A 326 11.20 -17.37 4.20
C ALA A 326 10.43 -16.59 3.11
N ASP A 327 10.04 -17.25 2.01
CA ASP A 327 9.24 -16.65 0.94
C ASP A 327 7.84 -16.29 1.45
N ASP A 328 7.21 -17.16 2.26
CA ASP A 328 5.91 -16.90 2.89
C ASP A 328 5.96 -15.75 3.90
N LEU A 329 7.04 -15.67 4.68
CA LEU A 329 7.30 -14.58 5.61
C LEU A 329 7.51 -13.26 4.87
N LEU A 330 8.36 -13.24 3.84
CA LEU A 330 8.59 -12.07 3.01
C LEU A 330 7.27 -11.57 2.39
N GLU A 331 6.50 -12.48 1.81
CA GLU A 331 5.21 -12.16 1.23
C GLU A 331 4.26 -11.55 2.27
N GLY A 332 4.19 -12.13 3.47
CA GLY A 332 3.41 -11.59 4.58
C GLY A 332 3.85 -10.19 5.01
N ILE A 333 5.17 -9.93 5.01
CA ILE A 333 5.75 -8.61 5.29
C ILE A 333 5.36 -7.60 4.22
N ILE A 334 5.46 -7.97 2.93
CA ILE A 334 5.06 -7.10 1.81
C ILE A 334 3.59 -6.72 1.94
N VAL A 335 2.71 -7.71 2.11
CA VAL A 335 1.27 -7.46 2.22
C VAL A 335 0.94 -6.61 3.44
N THR A 336 1.50 -6.94 4.61
CA THR A 336 1.19 -6.20 5.84
C THR A 336 1.76 -4.78 5.82
N SER A 337 2.98 -4.60 5.30
CA SER A 337 3.59 -3.28 5.16
C SER A 337 2.77 -2.40 4.22
N LEU A 338 2.27 -2.93 3.10
CA LEU A 338 1.38 -2.20 2.21
C LEU A 338 0.09 -1.75 2.93
N LEU A 339 -0.56 -2.65 3.67
CA LEU A 339 -1.77 -2.28 4.43
C LEU A 339 -1.47 -1.20 5.47
N GLY A 340 -0.29 -1.24 6.08
CA GLY A 340 0.24 -0.18 6.93
C GLY A 340 0.41 1.15 6.18
N VAL A 341 1.03 1.12 5.00
CA VAL A 341 1.17 2.29 4.11
C VAL A 341 -0.18 2.91 3.78
N LEU A 342 -1.14 2.11 3.31
CA LEU A 342 -2.48 2.59 2.95
C LEU A 342 -3.22 3.19 4.15
N ARG A 343 -3.02 2.65 5.35
CA ARG A 343 -3.55 3.24 6.59
C ARG A 343 -2.86 4.59 6.91
N GLN A 344 -1.55 4.67 6.82
CA GLN A 344 -0.81 5.90 7.13
C GLN A 344 -1.10 7.03 6.14
N VAL A 345 -1.18 6.73 4.84
CA VAL A 345 -1.56 7.71 3.81
C VAL A 345 -2.94 8.33 4.09
N ARG A 346 -3.86 7.58 4.70
CA ARG A 346 -5.17 8.09 5.13
C ARG A 346 -5.08 8.98 6.37
N MET A 347 -4.23 8.63 7.33
CA MET A 347 -4.03 9.45 8.52
C MET A 347 -3.39 10.81 8.20
N LEU A 348 -2.47 10.86 7.22
CA LEU A 348 -1.83 12.10 6.78
C LEU A 348 -2.83 13.12 6.17
N GLN A 349 -3.96 12.66 5.60
CA GLN A 349 -5.01 13.54 5.08
C GLN A 349 -5.74 14.31 6.18
N GLY A 350 -5.95 13.68 7.34
CA GLY A 350 -6.69 14.29 8.44
C GLY A 350 -5.96 15.48 9.07
N ALA A 351 -4.63 15.50 8.98
CA ALA A 351 -3.80 16.52 9.63
C ALA A 351 -3.85 17.87 8.91
N THR A 352 -3.94 17.90 7.58
CA THR A 352 -3.82 19.14 6.79
C THR A 352 -5.07 20.01 6.78
N ALA A 353 -6.20 19.54 7.32
CA ALA A 353 -7.48 20.26 7.29
C ALA A 353 -7.65 21.31 8.40
N THR A 354 -6.72 21.41 9.34
CA THR A 354 -6.74 22.45 10.38
C THR A 354 -6.02 23.70 9.89
N THR A 355 -6.62 24.39 8.93
CA THR A 355 -6.22 25.78 8.65
C THR A 355 -6.54 26.60 9.90
N PRO A 356 -5.59 27.35 10.49
CA PRO A 356 -5.89 28.25 11.59
C PRO A 356 -6.84 29.30 11.07
N THR A 357 -8.12 29.19 11.41
CA THR A 357 -9.10 30.23 11.16
C THR A 357 -8.64 31.46 11.93
N SER A 358 -7.95 32.36 11.25
CA SER A 358 -7.61 33.69 11.74
C SER A 358 -8.92 34.30 12.24
N THR A 359 -9.06 34.43 13.55
CA THR A 359 -10.26 34.95 14.19
C THR A 359 -10.31 36.44 13.89
N SER A 360 -10.94 36.81 12.78
CA SER A 360 -11.32 38.19 12.52
C SER A 360 -12.53 38.50 13.39
N THR A 361 -12.29 39.26 14.45
CA THR A 361 -13.30 39.83 15.34
C THR A 361 -14.29 40.68 14.54
N SER A 362 -15.53 40.23 14.41
CA SER A 362 -16.66 41.10 14.08
C SER A 362 -17.92 40.65 14.83
N SER A 363 -18.51 41.63 15.50
CA SER A 363 -19.61 41.59 16.46
C SER A 363 -20.96 41.06 15.94
N ALA A 364 -21.59 40.24 16.80
CA ALA A 364 -23.01 40.14 17.16
C ALA A 364 -24.12 40.22 16.09
N THR A 365 -24.98 39.19 15.99
CA THR A 365 -26.31 39.13 16.67
C THR A 365 -27.12 37.85 16.37
N ALA A 366 -27.68 37.29 17.44
CA ALA A 366 -28.96 36.56 17.64
C ALA A 366 -29.45 35.39 16.73
N ALA A 367 -29.45 34.20 17.34
CA ALA A 367 -30.57 33.26 17.59
C ALA A 367 -31.57 32.85 16.48
N ALA A 368 -31.63 31.55 16.17
CA ALA A 368 -32.86 30.74 16.17
C ALA A 368 -32.55 29.23 16.01
N ALA A 369 -33.45 28.40 16.55
CA ALA A 369 -33.31 26.98 16.83
C ALA A 369 -33.58 26.02 15.65
N ALA A 370 -33.17 24.75 15.87
CA ALA A 370 -33.89 23.49 15.60
C ALA A 370 -33.19 22.48 14.66
N ALA A 371 -33.10 21.26 15.21
CA ALA A 371 -33.23 19.93 14.58
C ALA A 371 -32.58 19.65 13.21
N GLY A 372 -31.66 18.68 13.19
CA GLY A 372 -31.23 18.04 11.95
C GLY A 372 -30.22 16.93 12.22
N ALA A 373 -30.71 15.72 12.47
CA ALA A 373 -29.90 14.53 12.63
C ALA A 373 -29.08 14.23 11.36
N ASN A 374 -27.85 13.80 11.61
CA ASN A 374 -26.77 13.53 10.68
C ASN A 374 -27.10 12.37 9.71
N SER A 375 -27.22 12.65 8.40
CA SER A 375 -27.45 11.62 7.36
C SER A 375 -26.70 11.86 6.03
N ASP A 376 -25.53 12.50 6.04
CA ASP A 376 -24.86 12.91 4.79
C ASP A 376 -23.71 11.99 4.31
N ALA A 377 -23.33 10.97 5.06
CA ALA A 377 -22.23 10.08 4.66
C ALA A 377 -22.55 9.16 3.45
N ASN A 378 -23.83 8.93 3.13
CA ASN A 378 -24.24 8.05 2.02
C ASN A 378 -24.62 8.80 0.72
N SER A 379 -24.64 10.14 0.73
CA SER A 379 -25.01 10.97 -0.43
C SER A 379 -23.90 11.09 -1.47
N TRP A 380 -22.63 11.04 -1.02
CA TRP A 380 -21.46 11.14 -1.90
C TRP A 380 -21.34 9.95 -2.87
N SER A 381 -21.69 8.74 -2.45
CA SER A 381 -21.56 7.53 -3.27
C SER A 381 -22.50 7.53 -4.50
N ARG A 382 -23.75 8.03 -4.37
CA ARG A 382 -24.72 8.04 -5.49
C ARG A 382 -24.44 9.13 -6.53
N LYS A 383 -23.92 10.30 -6.13
CA LYS A 383 -23.58 11.38 -7.06
C LYS A 383 -22.41 11.00 -7.97
N HIS A 384 -21.44 10.23 -7.47
CA HIS A 384 -20.32 9.76 -8.28
C HIS A 384 -20.72 8.73 -9.34
N VAL A 385 -21.69 7.84 -9.09
CA VAL A 385 -22.14 6.85 -10.09
C VAL A 385 -22.75 7.50 -11.34
N LYS A 386 -23.47 8.61 -11.21
CA LYS A 386 -24.04 9.33 -12.37
C LYS A 386 -22.98 10.11 -13.16
N ASN A 387 -21.96 10.63 -12.49
CA ASN A 387 -20.82 11.28 -13.17
C ASN A 387 -19.91 10.26 -13.86
N ARG A 388 -19.88 9.00 -13.39
CA ARG A 388 -19.15 7.91 -14.05
C ARG A 388 -19.60 7.72 -15.49
N SER A 389 -20.91 7.67 -15.80
CA SER A 389 -21.36 7.41 -17.18
C SER A 389 -21.05 8.56 -18.16
N LYS A 390 -21.09 9.83 -17.71
CA LYS A 390 -20.83 10.99 -18.58
C LYS A 390 -19.36 11.17 -18.93
N LEU A 391 -18.46 11.04 -17.95
CA LEU A 391 -17.02 11.09 -18.21
C LEU A 391 -16.60 9.89 -19.08
N TRP A 392 -17.19 8.72 -18.82
CA TRP A 392 -17.06 7.53 -19.65
C TRP A 392 -17.47 7.75 -21.10
N HIS A 393 -18.63 8.37 -21.33
CA HIS A 393 -19.09 8.61 -22.69
C HIS A 393 -18.12 9.53 -23.44
N ARG A 394 -17.55 10.55 -22.77
CA ARG A 394 -16.55 11.45 -23.40
C ARG A 394 -15.23 10.75 -23.72
N VAL A 395 -14.71 9.93 -22.80
CA VAL A 395 -13.47 9.18 -23.03
C VAL A 395 -13.66 8.12 -24.11
N MET A 396 -14.78 7.39 -24.10
CA MET A 396 -15.09 6.41 -25.14
C MET A 396 -15.35 7.06 -26.50
N THR A 397 -16.00 8.23 -26.54
CA THR A 397 -16.16 8.99 -27.80
C THR A 397 -14.82 9.51 -28.34
N MET A 398 -13.84 9.85 -27.48
CA MET A 398 -12.49 10.19 -27.94
C MET A 398 -11.71 8.98 -28.45
N LEU A 399 -11.97 7.78 -27.90
CA LEU A 399 -11.29 6.55 -28.30
C LEU A 399 -11.88 5.89 -29.56
N HIS A 400 -13.18 6.10 -29.84
CA HIS A 400 -13.88 5.57 -31.02
C HIS A 400 -14.09 6.62 -32.13
N GLY A 401 -13.68 7.87 -31.89
CA GLY A 401 -13.77 8.95 -32.86
C GLY A 401 -12.56 8.99 -33.79
N HIS A 402 -12.47 8.00 -34.69
CA HIS A 402 -11.87 8.14 -36.02
C HIS A 402 -12.23 6.94 -36.91
#